data_AF-A0A1H3L832-F1
#
_entry.id   AF-A0A1H3L832-F1
#
_cell.length_a   1.000
_cell.length_b   1.000
_cell.length_c   1.000
_cell.angle_alpha   90.00
_cell.angle_beta   90.00
_cell.angle_gamma   90.00
#
_symmetry.space_group_name_H-M   'P 1'
#
loop_
_entity.id
_entity.type
_entity.pdbx_description
1 polymer ?
#
loop_
_entity_poly.entity_id
_entity_poly.type
_entity_poly.pdbx_seq_one_letter_code
_entity_poly.pdbx_strand_id
1 'polypeptide(L)'
;MTAIDLGLPVLGGLDLVPTTEEPQKAKDYKSDQEVRWCPGCGDYVVLNAVQSFLPTLGLKRENIVFISGIGCSSRFPYYLNTYGMHSIHGRAPSIATGLATTRPDLSVWVVTGDGDALSIGGNHLIHALRRNVNLKILLFNNRIYGLTKGQYSPTSDQGTVTKSTPYGSVDTPFNPLSLAIGAEASFVGRALDSDRAGLTEVLQAAAAHRGSALVEIYQNCPIFNDGAFDVLKDKDEAAQRLIPLRAGEPIRFGPEQEYGVTRGGWGGLEVGKVANIGEENLVVHDPTIVDPAYAFALSRIGDQNLNHTPIGILRQVDRPTYDDQARAQVEAATQAKAPNLQQLLTGKDTWTVV
;
A
#
# COMPACT_ATOMS: atom_id res chain seq x y z
N MET A 1 -13.20 -18.78 18.67
CA MET A 1 -14.01 -17.62 18.26
C MET A 1 -13.17 -16.39 18.45
N THR A 2 -12.89 -15.69 17.37
CA THR A 2 -12.21 -14.39 17.38
C THR A 2 -13.19 -13.31 17.86
N ALA A 3 -12.70 -12.13 18.23
CA ALA A 3 -13.56 -10.99 18.59
C ALA A 3 -14.54 -10.63 17.45
N ILE A 4 -14.15 -10.92 16.20
CA ILE A 4 -14.96 -10.74 14.99
C ILE A 4 -16.15 -11.71 14.97
N ASP A 5 -15.93 -12.97 15.37
CA ASP A 5 -17.00 -13.99 15.47
C ASP A 5 -18.02 -13.67 16.59
N LEU A 6 -17.67 -12.78 17.52
CA LEU A 6 -18.47 -12.41 18.69
C LEU A 6 -19.14 -11.03 18.58
N GLY A 7 -18.96 -10.30 17.47
CA GLY A 7 -19.60 -8.99 17.25
C GLY A 7 -19.13 -7.88 18.21
N LEU A 8 -17.93 -8.00 18.78
CA LEU A 8 -17.34 -6.96 19.63
C LEU A 8 -16.82 -5.80 18.76
N PRO A 9 -16.76 -4.56 19.30
CA PRO A 9 -16.27 -3.41 18.53
C PRO A 9 -14.86 -3.69 18.00
N VAL A 10 -14.71 -3.60 16.68
CA VAL A 10 -13.43 -3.79 16.00
C VAL A 10 -12.61 -2.52 16.17
N LEU A 11 -11.39 -2.64 16.70
CA LEU A 11 -10.46 -1.51 16.78
C LEU A 11 -10.16 -1.01 15.38
N GLY A 12 -10.27 0.29 15.15
CA GLY A 12 -9.74 0.97 13.97
C GLY A 12 -8.21 0.96 13.93
N GLY A 13 -7.66 1.28 12.77
CA GLY A 13 -6.21 1.31 12.51
C GLY A 13 -5.44 2.26 13.41
N LEU A 14 -6.10 3.30 13.92
CA LEU A 14 -5.52 4.38 14.72
C LEU A 14 -6.02 4.43 16.17
N ASP A 15 -6.95 3.57 16.59
CA ASP A 15 -7.67 3.69 17.87
C ASP A 15 -6.76 3.62 19.11
N LEU A 16 -5.58 2.99 18.99
CA LEU A 16 -4.61 2.88 20.08
C LEU A 16 -3.53 3.97 20.02
N VAL A 17 -3.53 4.80 18.97
CA VAL A 17 -2.50 5.81 18.73
C VAL A 17 -2.89 7.12 19.44
N PRO A 18 -2.00 7.69 20.27
CA PRO A 18 -2.27 8.94 20.96
C PRO A 18 -2.65 10.10 20.04
N THR A 19 -3.72 10.80 20.38
CA THR A 19 -4.23 11.97 19.67
C THR A 19 -3.78 13.29 20.31
N THR A 20 -3.96 14.39 19.60
CA THR A 20 -3.76 15.76 20.10
C THR A 20 -4.86 16.68 19.60
N GLU A 21 -5.24 17.64 20.43
CA GLU A 21 -6.18 18.71 20.09
C GLU A 21 -5.48 19.96 19.54
N GLU A 22 -4.14 20.01 19.60
CA GLU A 22 -3.38 21.13 19.06
C GLU A 22 -3.58 21.25 17.54
N PRO A 23 -3.89 22.44 17.00
CA PRO A 23 -4.05 22.62 15.56
C PRO A 23 -2.74 22.32 14.81
N GLN A 24 -2.79 21.34 13.92
CA GLN A 24 -1.64 20.94 13.09
C GLN A 24 -1.82 21.41 11.65
N LYS A 25 -0.71 21.75 10.98
CA LYS A 25 -0.68 22.16 9.57
C LYS A 25 0.40 21.38 8.83
N ALA A 26 0.30 21.35 7.50
CA ALA A 26 1.23 20.61 6.66
C ALA A 26 2.71 20.99 6.89
N LYS A 27 2.98 22.26 7.22
CA LYS A 27 4.33 22.74 7.53
C LYS A 27 4.96 22.06 8.75
N ASP A 28 4.15 21.61 9.71
CA ASP A 28 4.62 21.01 10.96
C ASP A 28 5.17 19.60 10.71
N TYR A 29 4.81 19.00 9.57
CA TYR A 29 5.28 17.70 9.10
C TYR A 29 6.44 17.79 8.10
N LYS A 30 6.92 19.00 7.76
CA LYS A 30 8.09 19.20 6.92
C LYS A 30 9.35 19.20 7.76
N SER A 31 10.35 18.41 7.38
CA SER A 31 11.70 18.49 7.96
C SER A 31 12.44 19.74 7.47
N ASP A 32 13.58 20.03 8.10
CA ASP A 32 14.56 21.03 7.63
C ASP A 32 15.47 20.53 6.50
N GLN A 33 15.37 19.25 6.13
CA GLN A 33 16.18 18.64 5.07
C GLN A 33 15.74 19.07 3.66
N GLU A 34 16.73 19.35 2.81
CA GLU A 34 16.51 19.63 1.40
C GLU A 34 16.10 18.37 0.62
N VAL A 35 15.02 18.47 -0.15
CA VAL A 35 14.52 17.38 -1.00
C VAL A 35 15.41 17.24 -2.24
N ARG A 36 16.02 16.07 -2.42
CA ARG A 36 17.04 15.80 -3.46
C ARG A 36 16.53 14.94 -4.61
N TRP A 37 15.24 15.01 -4.92
CA TRP A 37 14.69 14.35 -6.10
C TRP A 37 14.86 15.22 -7.35
N CYS A 38 14.75 14.61 -8.51
CA CYS A 38 14.86 15.32 -9.77
C CYS A 38 13.68 16.29 -9.95
N PRO A 39 13.86 17.47 -10.55
CA PRO A 39 12.75 18.35 -10.92
C PRO A 39 11.70 17.59 -11.74
N GLY A 40 10.43 17.71 -11.37
CA GLY A 40 9.32 16.98 -12.02
C GLY A 40 9.10 15.55 -11.51
N CYS A 41 9.89 15.06 -10.56
CA CYS A 41 9.67 13.73 -9.96
C CYS A 41 8.32 13.66 -9.23
N GLY A 42 7.54 12.60 -9.48
CA GLY A 42 6.26 12.38 -8.82
C GLY A 42 6.36 12.26 -7.29
N ASP A 43 7.53 11.85 -6.77
CA ASP A 43 7.80 11.76 -5.33
C ASP A 43 7.53 13.10 -4.60
N TYR A 44 7.76 14.25 -5.25
CA TYR A 44 7.43 15.57 -4.67
C TYR A 44 5.92 15.74 -4.42
N VAL A 45 5.11 15.25 -5.35
CA VAL A 45 3.65 15.40 -5.26
C VAL A 45 3.11 14.50 -4.15
N VAL A 46 3.59 13.25 -4.10
CA VAL A 46 3.22 12.31 -3.04
C VAL A 46 3.66 12.82 -1.67
N LEU A 47 4.88 13.37 -1.53
CA LEU A 47 5.36 13.96 -0.28
C LEU A 47 4.47 15.11 0.19
N ASN A 48 4.14 16.05 -0.70
CA ASN A 48 3.27 17.17 -0.37
C ASN A 48 1.85 16.73 0.00
N ALA A 49 1.31 15.69 -0.67
CA ALA A 49 0.02 15.10 -0.35
C ALA A 49 0.04 14.49 1.06
N VAL A 50 1.03 13.64 1.37
CA VAL A 50 1.18 13.03 2.70
C VAL A 50 1.36 14.09 3.79
N GLN A 51 2.24 15.08 3.59
CA GLN A 51 2.42 16.17 4.56
C GLN A 51 1.14 16.97 4.82
N SER A 52 0.26 17.08 3.82
CA SER A 52 -1.04 17.75 3.98
C SER A 52 -2.11 16.87 4.60
N PHE A 53 -1.99 15.55 4.40
CA PHE A 53 -2.89 14.53 4.91
C PHE A 53 -2.65 14.25 6.41
N LEU A 54 -1.40 14.14 6.85
CA LEU A 54 -1.07 13.77 8.24
C LEU A 54 -1.75 14.66 9.31
N PRO A 55 -1.82 16.00 9.18
CA PRO A 55 -2.55 16.84 10.12
C PRO A 55 -4.03 16.45 10.30
N THR A 56 -4.66 15.88 9.28
CA THR A 56 -6.08 15.49 9.31
C THR A 56 -6.35 14.27 10.20
N LEU A 57 -5.31 13.52 10.58
CA LEU A 57 -5.43 12.35 11.45
C LEU A 57 -5.56 12.71 12.94
N GLY A 58 -5.20 13.93 13.34
CA GLY A 58 -5.28 14.37 14.75
C GLY A 58 -4.35 13.61 15.70
N LEU A 59 -3.32 12.93 15.18
CA LEU A 59 -2.38 12.13 15.98
C LEU A 59 -1.24 12.99 16.52
N LYS A 60 -0.66 12.56 17.64
CA LYS A 60 0.63 13.09 18.09
C LYS A 60 1.71 12.73 17.08
N ARG A 61 2.51 13.72 16.70
CA ARG A 61 3.51 13.59 15.62
C ARG A 61 4.60 12.57 15.98
N GLU A 62 4.96 12.48 17.26
CA GLU A 62 5.88 11.49 17.83
C GLU A 62 5.33 10.05 17.82
N ASN A 63 4.05 9.86 17.56
CA ASN A 63 3.41 8.55 17.43
C ASN A 63 3.20 8.11 15.97
N ILE A 64 3.65 8.91 15.00
CA ILE A 64 3.67 8.54 13.58
C ILE A 64 5.09 8.13 13.21
N VAL A 65 5.26 6.97 12.57
CA VAL A 65 6.58 6.45 12.18
C VAL A 65 6.60 6.05 10.71
N PHE A 66 7.54 6.60 9.95
CA PHE A 66 7.79 6.24 8.56
C PHE A 66 9.06 5.42 8.40
N ILE A 67 8.94 4.18 7.95
CA ILE A 67 10.05 3.26 7.70
C ILE A 67 10.19 3.07 6.19
N SER A 68 11.39 3.15 5.65
CA SER A 68 11.61 2.97 4.21
C SER A 68 12.74 2.01 3.90
N GLY A 69 12.72 1.44 2.71
CA GLY A 69 13.78 0.56 2.18
C GLY A 69 14.93 1.37 1.60
N ILE A 70 15.37 1.05 0.38
CA ILE A 70 16.38 1.82 -0.36
C ILE A 70 15.85 2.14 -1.78
N GLY A 71 15.97 3.40 -2.19
CA GLY A 71 15.49 3.90 -3.48
C GLY A 71 15.27 5.41 -3.47
N CYS A 72 14.86 5.99 -4.60
CA CYS A 72 14.44 7.41 -4.63
C CYS A 72 13.27 7.62 -3.67
N SER A 73 12.22 6.79 -3.80
CA SER A 73 11.06 6.77 -2.90
C SER A 73 11.49 6.63 -1.44
N SER A 74 12.47 5.77 -1.14
CA SER A 74 12.87 5.49 0.24
C SER A 74 13.61 6.62 0.96
N ARG A 75 13.91 7.74 0.28
CA ARG A 75 14.36 8.96 0.97
C ARG A 75 13.24 9.65 1.75
N PHE A 76 11.98 9.22 1.59
CA PHE A 76 10.79 9.83 2.20
C PHE A 76 10.91 10.18 3.69
N PRO A 77 11.42 9.29 4.58
CA PRO A 77 11.46 9.61 6.02
C PRO A 77 12.38 10.78 6.36
N TYR A 78 13.38 11.11 5.52
CA TYR A 78 14.22 12.29 5.74
C TYR A 78 13.45 13.60 5.57
N TYR A 79 12.33 13.57 4.85
CA TYR A 79 11.56 14.74 4.46
C TYR A 79 10.32 14.96 5.33
N LEU A 80 10.18 14.16 6.39
CA LEU A 80 9.09 14.23 7.34
C LEU A 80 9.62 14.58 8.73
N ASN A 81 8.89 15.46 9.42
CA ASN A 81 9.18 15.80 10.81
C ASN A 81 8.44 14.85 11.78
N THR A 82 8.63 13.55 11.61
CA THR A 82 8.09 12.49 12.48
C THR A 82 9.23 11.58 12.92
N TYR A 83 8.96 10.53 13.71
CA TYR A 83 9.94 9.46 13.79
C TYR A 83 10.04 8.76 12.42
N GLY A 84 11.24 8.29 12.09
CA GLY A 84 11.45 7.57 10.84
C GLY A 84 12.72 6.76 10.82
N MET A 85 12.76 5.76 9.95
CA MET A 85 13.92 4.90 9.75
C MET A 85 14.13 4.64 8.26
N HIS A 86 15.25 5.09 7.72
CA HIS A 86 15.74 4.64 6.42
C HIS A 86 16.54 3.35 6.64
N SER A 87 15.94 2.23 6.25
CA SER A 87 16.45 0.91 6.58
C SER A 87 17.39 0.37 5.50
N ILE A 88 17.31 -0.92 5.18
CA ILE A 88 18.08 -1.57 4.12
C ILE A 88 17.14 -2.13 3.04
N HIS A 89 17.69 -2.33 1.85
CA HIS A 89 16.91 -2.59 0.64
C HIS A 89 15.97 -3.80 0.81
N GLY A 90 14.67 -3.56 0.62
CA GLY A 90 13.59 -4.54 0.73
C GLY A 90 13.34 -5.08 2.13
N ARG A 91 13.83 -4.45 3.20
CA ARG A 91 13.61 -4.93 4.59
C ARG A 91 12.67 -4.05 5.41
N ALA A 92 12.17 -2.95 4.84
CA ALA A 92 11.23 -2.06 5.53
C ALA A 92 9.98 -2.78 6.07
N PRO A 93 9.30 -3.68 5.33
CA PRO A 93 8.14 -4.41 5.87
C PRO A 93 8.49 -5.28 7.09
N SER A 94 9.68 -5.90 7.11
CA SER A 94 10.14 -6.73 8.23
C SER A 94 10.39 -5.91 9.49
N ILE A 95 11.07 -4.77 9.35
CA ILE A 95 11.38 -3.87 10.45
C ILE A 95 10.09 -3.24 10.99
N ALA A 96 9.22 -2.77 10.09
CA ALA A 96 7.91 -2.22 10.45
C ALA A 96 7.03 -3.25 11.17
N THR A 97 7.11 -4.52 10.78
CA THR A 97 6.41 -5.60 11.49
C THR A 97 6.86 -5.71 12.94
N GLY A 98 8.17 -5.68 13.20
CA GLY A 98 8.71 -5.71 14.56
C GLY A 98 8.24 -4.52 15.40
N LEU A 99 8.23 -3.32 14.80
CA LEU A 99 7.77 -2.11 15.48
C LEU A 99 6.27 -2.16 15.80
N ALA A 100 5.42 -2.46 14.80
CA ALA A 100 3.96 -2.52 14.99
C ALA A 100 3.55 -3.63 15.97
N THR A 101 4.29 -4.74 16.02
CA THR A 101 4.05 -5.83 16.98
C THR A 101 4.30 -5.37 18.41
N THR A 102 5.37 -4.61 18.64
CA THR A 102 5.82 -4.21 19.98
C THR A 102 5.21 -2.91 20.49
N ARG A 103 4.75 -2.03 19.60
CA ARG A 103 4.25 -0.69 19.92
C ARG A 103 2.88 -0.44 19.27
N PRO A 104 1.77 -0.91 19.90
CA PRO A 104 0.41 -0.68 19.38
C PRO A 104 0.00 0.79 19.36
N ASP A 105 0.71 1.65 20.09
CA ASP A 105 0.49 3.08 20.21
C ASP A 105 1.15 3.90 19.09
N LEU A 106 1.65 3.26 18.03
CA LEU A 106 2.26 3.92 16.88
C LEU A 106 1.47 3.69 15.60
N SER A 107 1.28 4.76 14.81
CA SER A 107 0.85 4.66 13.42
C SER A 107 2.07 4.38 12.54
N VAL A 108 2.23 3.13 12.11
CA VAL A 108 3.39 2.67 11.34
C VAL A 108 3.12 2.69 9.84
N TRP A 109 3.95 3.45 9.11
CA TRP A 109 3.91 3.60 7.66
C TRP A 109 5.21 3.08 7.04
N VAL A 110 5.08 2.39 5.91
CA VAL A 110 6.19 1.89 5.08
C VAL A 110 6.17 2.64 3.76
N VAL A 111 7.31 3.19 3.34
CA VAL A 111 7.47 3.78 2.01
C VAL A 111 8.52 3.01 1.22
N THR A 112 8.12 2.56 0.04
CA THR A 112 8.93 1.65 -0.76
C THR A 112 8.72 1.91 -2.25
N GLY A 113 9.73 1.62 -3.07
CA GLY A 113 9.59 1.61 -4.53
C GLY A 113 9.12 0.25 -5.01
N ASP A 114 8.58 0.19 -6.23
CA ASP A 114 8.29 -1.05 -6.96
C ASP A 114 9.41 -2.10 -6.84
N GLY A 115 10.64 -1.75 -7.14
CA GLY A 115 11.76 -2.67 -7.07
C GLY A 115 12.20 -3.02 -5.64
N ASP A 116 12.09 -2.10 -4.69
CA ASP A 116 12.41 -2.36 -3.27
C ASP A 116 11.45 -3.38 -2.66
N ALA A 117 10.15 -3.27 -2.95
CA ALA A 117 9.12 -4.15 -2.39
C ALA A 117 8.82 -5.39 -3.22
N LEU A 118 8.89 -5.34 -4.55
CA LEU A 118 8.43 -6.41 -5.44
C LEU A 118 9.57 -7.26 -6.01
N SER A 119 10.83 -6.82 -5.85
CA SER A 119 12.02 -7.64 -6.14
C SER A 119 12.59 -8.19 -4.84
N ILE A 120 13.66 -7.58 -4.32
CA ILE A 120 14.39 -8.06 -3.14
C ILE A 120 13.52 -8.08 -1.86
N GLY A 121 12.49 -7.26 -1.78
CA GLY A 121 11.55 -7.20 -0.66
C GLY A 121 10.34 -8.12 -0.77
N GLY A 122 10.15 -8.82 -1.88
CA GLY A 122 8.90 -9.52 -2.22
C GLY A 122 8.40 -10.44 -1.12
N ASN A 123 9.28 -11.30 -0.58
CA ASN A 123 8.91 -12.25 0.46
C ASN A 123 8.51 -11.56 1.78
N HIS A 124 9.09 -10.41 2.09
CA HIS A 124 8.76 -9.65 3.30
C HIS A 124 7.42 -8.91 3.14
N LEU A 125 7.16 -8.37 1.94
CA LEU A 125 5.88 -7.75 1.60
C LEU A 125 4.75 -8.76 1.75
N ILE A 126 4.82 -9.91 1.07
CA ILE A 126 3.73 -10.90 1.09
C ILE A 126 3.47 -11.43 2.50
N HIS A 127 4.49 -11.57 3.34
CA HIS A 127 4.29 -12.03 4.72
C HIS A 127 3.78 -10.95 5.66
N ALA A 128 4.09 -9.67 5.43
CA ALA A 128 3.46 -8.57 6.15
C ALA A 128 1.96 -8.52 5.83
N LEU A 129 1.61 -8.59 4.54
CA LEU A 129 0.23 -8.64 4.05
C LEU A 129 -0.51 -9.87 4.57
N ARG A 130 0.03 -11.09 4.40
CA ARG A 130 -0.61 -12.34 4.85
C ARG A 130 -0.88 -12.35 6.35
N ARG A 131 0.05 -11.83 7.17
CA ARG A 131 -0.10 -11.76 8.63
C ARG A 131 -1.11 -10.71 9.08
N ASN A 132 -1.52 -9.79 8.21
CA ASN A 132 -2.35 -8.66 8.58
C ASN A 132 -1.76 -7.76 9.69
N VAL A 133 -0.48 -7.46 9.63
CA VAL A 133 0.13 -6.56 10.61
C VAL A 133 -0.47 -5.15 10.46
N ASN A 134 -0.81 -4.47 11.57
CA ASN A 134 -1.36 -3.11 11.54
C ASN A 134 -0.35 -2.05 11.06
N LEU A 135 -0.08 -2.01 9.76
CA LEU A 135 0.86 -1.11 9.10
C LEU A 135 0.41 -0.73 7.69
N LYS A 136 0.88 0.41 7.18
CA LYS A 136 0.38 1.04 5.96
C LYS A 136 1.53 1.11 4.97
N ILE A 137 1.43 0.48 3.81
CA ILE A 137 2.49 0.37 2.81
C ILE A 137 2.16 1.24 1.62
N LEU A 138 2.95 2.29 1.41
CA LEU A 138 2.88 3.15 0.25
C LEU A 138 3.92 2.67 -0.77
N LEU A 139 3.44 2.02 -1.83
CA LEU A 139 4.24 1.50 -2.93
C LEU A 139 4.30 2.51 -4.06
N PHE A 140 5.46 3.13 -4.22
CA PHE A 140 5.72 4.12 -5.25
C PHE A 140 6.15 3.35 -6.51
N ASN A 141 5.21 3.14 -7.43
CA ASN A 141 5.44 2.49 -8.72
C ASN A 141 5.77 3.50 -9.83
N ASN A 142 7.04 3.61 -10.21
CA ASN A 142 7.51 4.37 -11.37
C ASN A 142 7.98 3.46 -12.52
N ARG A 143 7.81 2.15 -12.37
CA ARG A 143 8.23 1.11 -13.30
C ARG A 143 9.73 1.14 -13.60
N ILE A 144 10.59 1.61 -12.69
CA ILE A 144 12.05 1.70 -12.93
C ILE A 144 12.88 1.82 -11.64
N TYR A 145 14.07 1.20 -11.60
CA TYR A 145 15.06 1.50 -10.56
C TYR A 145 15.74 2.86 -10.78
N GLY A 146 15.09 3.94 -10.34
CA GLY A 146 15.59 5.31 -10.54
C GLY A 146 16.94 5.58 -9.86
N LEU A 147 17.10 5.22 -8.58
CA LEU A 147 18.29 5.58 -7.79
C LEU A 147 19.58 4.93 -8.32
N THR A 148 19.48 3.70 -8.85
CA THR A 148 20.61 2.94 -9.42
C THR A 148 20.84 3.25 -10.90
N LYS A 149 20.21 4.31 -11.41
CA LYS A 149 20.37 4.85 -12.77
C LYS A 149 19.64 4.07 -13.88
N GLY A 150 18.42 3.63 -13.60
CA GLY A 150 17.43 3.28 -14.62
C GLY A 150 17.47 1.85 -15.13
N GLN A 151 17.66 0.85 -14.27
CA GLN A 151 17.43 -0.56 -14.62
C GLN A 151 15.93 -0.87 -14.58
N TYR A 152 15.48 -1.83 -15.38
CA TYR A 152 14.08 -2.28 -15.33
C TYR A 152 13.73 -2.87 -13.95
N SER A 153 12.52 -2.61 -13.50
CA SER A 153 11.93 -3.10 -12.25
C SER A 153 10.95 -4.24 -12.51
N PRO A 154 10.44 -4.92 -11.48
CA PRO A 154 9.39 -5.94 -11.63
C PRO A 154 8.04 -5.41 -12.15
N THR A 155 7.86 -4.10 -12.31
CA THR A 155 6.67 -3.48 -12.90
C THR A 155 6.97 -2.79 -14.23
N SER A 156 8.21 -2.86 -14.73
CA SER A 156 8.55 -2.37 -16.08
C SER A 156 7.84 -3.18 -17.15
N ASP A 157 7.39 -2.49 -18.19
CA ASP A 157 6.76 -3.14 -19.33
C ASP A 157 7.73 -4.11 -20.02
N GLN A 158 7.18 -5.15 -20.64
CA GLN A 158 8.00 -6.04 -21.44
C GLN A 158 8.54 -5.25 -22.65
N GLY A 159 9.82 -5.45 -22.96
CA GLY A 159 10.51 -4.71 -24.01
C GLY A 159 11.14 -3.40 -23.54
N THR A 160 11.01 -2.99 -22.26
CA THR A 160 11.69 -1.79 -21.74
C THR A 160 13.21 -1.90 -21.92
N VAL A 161 13.76 -1.01 -22.76
CA VAL A 161 15.19 -0.92 -23.03
C VAL A 161 15.86 -0.12 -21.93
N THR A 162 16.82 -0.74 -21.24
CA THR A 162 17.65 -0.08 -20.21
C THR A 162 19.11 -0.44 -20.40
N LYS A 163 20.01 0.13 -19.58
CA LYS A 163 21.43 -0.24 -19.61
C LYS A 163 21.68 -1.73 -19.31
N SER A 164 20.87 -2.34 -18.45
CA SER A 164 20.95 -3.78 -18.11
C SER A 164 20.09 -4.67 -19.01
N THR A 165 19.16 -4.08 -19.77
CA THR A 165 18.31 -4.76 -20.77
C THR A 165 18.43 -4.05 -22.12
N PRO A 166 19.61 -4.05 -22.76
CA PRO A 166 19.84 -3.28 -23.99
C PRO A 166 18.99 -3.75 -25.18
N TYR A 167 18.46 -4.97 -25.12
CA TYR A 167 17.56 -5.55 -26.14
C TYR A 167 16.09 -5.57 -25.68
N GLY A 168 15.76 -4.85 -24.60
CA GLY A 168 14.44 -4.89 -23.96
C GLY A 168 14.35 -5.95 -22.85
N SER A 169 13.52 -5.69 -21.84
CA SER A 169 13.17 -6.67 -20.81
C SER A 169 12.33 -7.81 -21.41
N VAL A 170 12.62 -9.04 -21.02
CA VAL A 170 11.80 -10.21 -21.37
C VAL A 170 10.85 -10.62 -20.25
N ASP A 171 11.03 -10.03 -19.07
CA ASP A 171 10.29 -10.36 -17.85
C ASP A 171 8.83 -9.94 -17.96
N THR A 172 7.94 -10.74 -17.36
CA THR A 172 6.52 -10.41 -17.30
C THR A 172 6.29 -9.54 -16.06
N PRO A 173 5.80 -8.30 -16.20
CA PRO A 173 5.62 -7.43 -15.05
C PRO A 173 4.58 -7.98 -14.07
N PHE A 174 4.88 -7.83 -12.78
CA PHE A 174 3.88 -8.02 -11.75
C PHE A 174 2.74 -7.02 -11.90
N ASN A 175 1.54 -7.46 -11.54
CA ASN A 175 0.46 -6.58 -11.12
C ASN A 175 0.51 -6.48 -9.59
N PRO A 176 0.92 -5.32 -9.02
CA PRO A 176 1.13 -5.22 -7.57
C PRO A 176 -0.13 -5.46 -6.76
N LEU A 177 -1.30 -5.08 -7.27
CA LEU A 177 -2.58 -5.31 -6.60
C LEU A 177 -2.95 -6.79 -6.65
N SER A 178 -2.77 -7.48 -7.79
CA SER A 178 -3.00 -8.93 -7.87
C SER A 178 -2.08 -9.70 -6.93
N LEU A 179 -0.81 -9.29 -6.81
CA LEU A 179 0.14 -9.89 -5.86
C LEU A 179 -0.33 -9.69 -4.41
N ALA A 180 -0.78 -8.48 -4.07
CA ALA A 180 -1.24 -8.16 -2.72
C ALA A 180 -2.51 -8.92 -2.34
N ILE A 181 -3.49 -8.98 -3.25
CA ILE A 181 -4.75 -9.70 -3.07
C ILE A 181 -4.48 -11.21 -2.96
N GLY A 182 -3.61 -11.75 -3.82
CA GLY A 182 -3.18 -13.15 -3.75
C GLY A 182 -2.36 -13.48 -2.49
N ALA A 183 -1.76 -12.48 -1.84
CA ALA A 183 -1.14 -12.60 -0.53
C ALA A 183 -2.13 -12.38 0.64
N GLU A 184 -3.43 -12.37 0.36
CA GLU A 184 -4.51 -12.17 1.32
C GLU A 184 -4.48 -10.79 2.02
N ALA A 185 -4.05 -9.73 1.32
CA ALA A 185 -4.15 -8.38 1.86
C ALA A 185 -5.62 -8.02 2.19
N SER A 186 -5.84 -7.45 3.37
CA SER A 186 -7.16 -6.97 3.81
C SER A 186 -7.53 -5.60 3.25
N PHE A 187 -6.53 -4.79 2.90
CA PHE A 187 -6.75 -3.51 2.26
C PHE A 187 -5.82 -3.34 1.07
N VAL A 188 -6.40 -2.98 -0.07
CA VAL A 188 -5.69 -2.74 -1.33
C VAL A 188 -6.32 -1.54 -2.02
N GLY A 189 -5.52 -0.51 -2.30
CA GLY A 189 -5.95 0.66 -3.04
C GLY A 189 -4.91 1.09 -4.09
N ARG A 190 -5.37 1.87 -5.07
CA ARG A 190 -4.52 2.51 -6.08
C ARG A 190 -4.84 3.99 -6.20
N ALA A 191 -3.80 4.81 -6.32
CA ALA A 191 -3.91 6.24 -6.54
C ALA A 191 -2.91 6.73 -7.60
N LEU A 192 -3.14 7.95 -8.10
CA LEU A 192 -2.25 8.65 -9.01
C LEU A 192 -1.59 9.83 -8.29
N ASP A 193 -0.32 10.11 -8.59
CA ASP A 193 0.34 11.32 -8.10
C ASP A 193 -0.38 12.60 -8.58
N SER A 194 -1.01 12.58 -9.76
CA SER A 194 -1.76 13.69 -10.34
C SER A 194 -3.15 13.92 -9.76
N ASP A 195 -3.76 12.90 -9.14
CA ASP A 195 -5.09 13.00 -8.49
C ASP A 195 -4.93 13.09 -6.97
N ARG A 196 -4.69 14.32 -6.49
CA ARG A 196 -4.51 14.59 -5.07
C ARG A 196 -5.74 14.24 -4.23
N ALA A 197 -6.95 14.39 -4.77
CA ALA A 197 -8.17 14.11 -4.04
C ALA A 197 -8.31 12.60 -3.84
N GLY A 198 -8.21 11.82 -4.91
CA GLY A 198 -8.24 10.35 -4.85
C GLY A 198 -7.10 9.78 -4.00
N LEU A 199 -5.88 10.32 -4.12
CA LEU A 199 -4.77 9.91 -3.26
C LEU A 199 -5.07 10.16 -1.77
N THR A 200 -5.64 11.32 -1.43
CA THR A 200 -5.97 11.65 -0.03
C THR A 200 -7.08 10.73 0.50
N GLU A 201 -8.10 10.44 -0.30
CA GLU A 201 -9.19 9.52 0.05
C GLU A 201 -8.66 8.11 0.36
N VAL A 202 -7.80 7.57 -0.51
CA VAL A 202 -7.20 6.24 -0.30
C VAL A 202 -6.28 6.23 0.92
N LEU A 203 -5.51 7.29 1.17
CA LEU A 203 -4.67 7.41 2.36
C LEU A 203 -5.48 7.47 3.66
N GLN A 204 -6.61 8.18 3.67
CA GLN A 204 -7.52 8.22 4.81
C GLN A 204 -8.10 6.85 5.13
N ALA A 205 -8.60 6.14 4.11
CA ALA A 205 -9.12 4.79 4.28
C ALA A 205 -8.03 3.81 4.74
N ALA A 206 -6.81 3.90 4.16
CA ALA A 206 -5.68 3.07 4.55
C ALA A 206 -5.25 3.32 6.01
N ALA A 207 -5.29 4.57 6.48
CA ALA A 207 -4.96 4.90 7.87
C ALA A 207 -6.00 4.34 8.85
N ALA A 208 -7.29 4.50 8.53
CA ALA A 208 -8.40 3.98 9.33
C ALA A 208 -8.44 2.44 9.35
N HIS A 209 -7.91 1.78 8.32
CA HIS A 209 -7.91 0.32 8.21
C HIS A 209 -7.10 -0.36 9.33
N ARG A 210 -7.72 -1.31 10.03
CA ARG A 210 -7.02 -2.15 11.03
C ARG A 210 -6.38 -3.35 10.35
N GLY A 211 -5.05 -3.32 10.29
CA GLY A 211 -4.26 -4.34 9.61
C GLY A 211 -3.41 -3.76 8.48
N SER A 212 -2.99 -4.64 7.58
CA SER A 212 -2.08 -4.27 6.50
C SER A 212 -2.84 -3.63 5.34
N ALA A 213 -2.44 -2.42 4.97
CA ALA A 213 -2.96 -1.68 3.84
C ALA A 213 -1.87 -1.47 2.79
N LEU A 214 -2.06 -1.96 1.57
CA LEU A 214 -1.21 -1.62 0.43
C LEU A 214 -1.88 -0.53 -0.40
N VAL A 215 -1.16 0.57 -0.63
CA VAL A 215 -1.54 1.64 -1.56
C VAL A 215 -0.50 1.70 -2.66
N GLU A 216 -0.87 1.27 -3.86
CA GLU A 216 -0.06 1.51 -5.06
C GLU A 216 -0.27 2.95 -5.52
N ILE A 217 0.82 3.69 -5.69
CA ILE A 217 0.79 5.05 -6.20
C ILE A 217 1.56 5.05 -7.50
N TYR A 218 0.92 5.42 -8.60
CA TYR A 218 1.63 5.68 -9.84
C TYR A 218 2.32 7.04 -9.74
N GLN A 219 3.65 7.04 -9.79
CA GLN A 219 4.45 8.25 -9.78
C GLN A 219 5.43 8.29 -10.96
N ASN A 220 5.60 9.46 -11.55
CA ASN A 220 6.49 9.61 -12.70
C ASN A 220 7.99 9.68 -12.31
N CYS A 221 8.86 9.06 -13.11
CA CYS A 221 10.32 9.20 -13.01
C CYS A 221 10.88 9.93 -14.23
N PRO A 222 11.02 11.27 -14.20
CA PRO A 222 11.31 12.08 -15.39
C PRO A 222 12.70 11.84 -16.00
N ILE A 223 13.62 11.21 -15.27
CA ILE A 223 14.99 10.99 -15.77
C ILE A 223 15.14 9.65 -16.50
N PHE A 224 14.40 8.61 -16.09
CA PHE A 224 14.63 7.26 -16.56
C PHE A 224 13.40 6.57 -17.14
N ASN A 225 12.19 7.03 -16.81
CA ASN A 225 10.94 6.48 -17.32
C ASN A 225 9.87 7.57 -17.39
N ASP A 226 10.19 8.63 -18.12
CA ASP A 226 9.33 9.79 -18.24
C ASP A 226 8.05 9.44 -19.02
N GLY A 227 6.93 9.98 -18.56
CA GLY A 227 5.63 9.81 -19.20
C GLY A 227 5.01 8.42 -19.08
N ALA A 228 5.53 7.55 -18.20
CA ALA A 228 5.05 6.18 -18.02
C ALA A 228 3.54 6.08 -17.69
N PHE A 229 2.95 7.16 -17.19
CA PHE A 229 1.54 7.24 -16.82
C PHE A 229 0.83 8.47 -17.43
N ASP A 230 1.40 9.11 -18.46
CA ASP A 230 0.85 10.38 -19.00
C ASP A 230 -0.55 10.21 -19.60
N VAL A 231 -0.84 9.03 -20.15
CA VAL A 231 -2.19 8.68 -20.64
C VAL A 231 -3.25 8.69 -19.54
N LEU A 232 -2.84 8.65 -18.27
CA LEU A 232 -3.73 8.76 -17.11
C LEU A 232 -3.77 10.18 -16.51
N LYS A 233 -3.01 11.12 -17.09
CA LYS A 233 -2.91 12.53 -16.64
C LYS A 233 -3.58 13.49 -17.60
N ASP A 234 -3.53 13.21 -18.89
CA ASP A 234 -4.29 13.96 -19.88
C ASP A 234 -5.79 13.80 -19.62
N LYS A 235 -6.55 14.90 -19.63
CA LYS A 235 -7.95 14.88 -19.17
C LYS A 235 -8.85 14.00 -20.04
N ASP A 236 -8.64 14.03 -21.35
CA ASP A 236 -9.51 13.34 -22.30
C ASP A 236 -9.19 11.84 -22.30
N GLU A 237 -7.90 11.49 -22.28
CA GLU A 237 -7.45 10.10 -22.16
C GLU A 237 -7.79 9.50 -20.78
N ALA A 238 -7.57 10.26 -19.69
CA ALA A 238 -7.84 9.80 -18.34
C ALA A 238 -9.31 9.47 -18.12
N ALA A 239 -10.22 10.29 -18.64
CA ALA A 239 -11.67 10.02 -18.54
C ALA A 239 -12.06 8.70 -19.21
N GLN A 240 -11.37 8.31 -20.29
CA GLN A 240 -11.61 7.06 -21.01
C GLN A 240 -10.90 5.85 -20.39
N ARG A 241 -9.85 6.06 -19.58
CA ARG A 241 -8.98 4.99 -19.08
C ARG A 241 -9.15 4.69 -17.60
N LEU A 242 -9.46 5.70 -16.80
CA LEU A 242 -9.61 5.55 -15.36
C LEU A 242 -10.97 4.97 -15.01
N ILE A 243 -10.95 3.93 -14.18
CA ILE A 243 -12.15 3.30 -13.63
C ILE A 243 -12.22 3.68 -12.15
N PRO A 244 -12.93 4.77 -11.79
CA PRO A 244 -13.10 5.16 -10.39
C PRO A 244 -13.97 4.13 -9.67
N LEU A 245 -13.48 3.63 -8.54
CA LEU A 245 -14.21 2.70 -7.69
C LEU A 245 -14.88 3.47 -6.54
N ARG A 246 -16.22 3.46 -6.52
CA ARG A 246 -17.05 4.10 -5.50
C ARG A 246 -17.92 3.06 -4.82
N ALA A 247 -17.78 2.91 -3.51
CA ALA A 247 -18.50 1.87 -2.76
C ALA A 247 -20.02 2.08 -2.84
N GLY A 248 -20.75 1.03 -3.18
CA GLY A 248 -22.21 1.04 -3.33
C GLY A 248 -22.72 1.58 -4.67
N GLU A 249 -21.84 2.02 -5.58
CA GLU A 249 -22.23 2.55 -6.89
C GLU A 249 -21.92 1.54 -8.02
N PRO A 250 -22.73 1.51 -9.10
CA PRO A 250 -22.36 0.81 -10.32
C PRO A 250 -21.05 1.34 -10.89
N ILE A 251 -20.13 0.45 -11.26
CA ILE A 251 -18.83 0.84 -11.82
C ILE A 251 -19.04 1.38 -13.24
N ARG A 252 -18.83 2.69 -13.38
CA ARG A 252 -18.96 3.44 -14.62
C ARG A 252 -17.79 4.37 -14.84
N PHE A 253 -17.49 4.63 -16.10
CA PHE A 253 -16.45 5.58 -16.51
C PHE A 253 -16.65 5.99 -17.97
N GLY A 254 -15.75 6.82 -18.47
CA GLY A 254 -15.90 7.51 -19.75
C GLY A 254 -16.37 8.96 -19.56
N PRO A 255 -16.08 9.86 -20.52
CA PRO A 255 -16.53 11.25 -20.49
C PRO A 255 -18.05 11.42 -20.27
N GLU A 256 -18.85 10.49 -20.77
CA GLU A 256 -20.32 10.50 -20.67
C GLU A 256 -20.85 9.38 -19.78
N GLN A 257 -20.00 8.73 -18.98
CA GLN A 257 -20.34 7.54 -18.19
C GLN A 257 -20.87 6.38 -19.06
N GLU A 258 -20.37 6.29 -20.30
CA GLU A 258 -20.85 5.40 -21.34
C GLU A 258 -20.25 3.99 -21.27
N TYR A 259 -19.19 3.80 -20.49
CA TYR A 259 -18.57 2.49 -20.23
C TYR A 259 -18.88 2.01 -18.82
N GLY A 260 -18.96 0.69 -18.67
CA GLY A 260 -19.20 0.04 -17.39
C GLY A 260 -18.54 -1.32 -17.28
N VAL A 261 -18.50 -1.85 -16.06
CA VAL A 261 -17.95 -3.17 -15.77
C VAL A 261 -19.08 -4.16 -15.52
N THR A 262 -19.01 -5.33 -16.16
CA THR A 262 -19.96 -6.44 -16.01
C THR A 262 -19.22 -7.74 -15.64
N ARG A 263 -19.98 -8.77 -15.25
CA ARG A 263 -19.42 -10.10 -14.98
C ARG A 263 -19.15 -10.82 -16.31
N GLY A 264 -17.92 -11.28 -16.50
CA GLY A 264 -17.53 -12.08 -17.65
C GLY A 264 -17.97 -13.54 -17.54
N GLY A 265 -17.98 -14.25 -18.66
CA GLY A 265 -18.54 -15.62 -18.76
C GLY A 265 -17.82 -16.70 -17.93
N TRP A 266 -16.59 -16.46 -17.50
CA TRP A 266 -15.75 -17.42 -16.77
C TRP A 266 -15.41 -16.96 -15.33
N GLY A 267 -16.23 -16.06 -14.75
CA GLY A 267 -16.03 -15.56 -13.39
C GLY A 267 -15.08 -14.36 -13.26
N GLY A 268 -14.64 -13.78 -14.39
CA GLY A 268 -13.89 -12.53 -14.43
C GLY A 268 -14.79 -11.29 -14.51
N LEU A 269 -14.17 -10.13 -14.72
CA LEU A 269 -14.85 -8.87 -15.00
C LEU A 269 -14.48 -8.39 -16.40
N GLU A 270 -15.45 -7.82 -17.11
CA GLU A 270 -15.31 -7.32 -18.47
C GLU A 270 -15.77 -5.87 -18.56
N VAL A 271 -15.16 -5.11 -19.47
CA VAL A 271 -15.53 -3.73 -19.76
C VAL A 271 -16.29 -3.68 -21.08
N GLY A 272 -17.35 -2.88 -21.12
CA GLY A 272 -18.08 -2.62 -22.35
C GLY A 272 -18.93 -1.36 -22.25
N LYS A 273 -19.60 -1.02 -23.36
CA LYS A 273 -20.54 0.10 -23.39
C LYS A 273 -21.79 -0.25 -22.59
N VAL A 274 -22.22 0.65 -21.70
CA VAL A 274 -23.43 0.47 -20.87
C VAL A 274 -24.65 0.18 -21.74
N ALA A 275 -24.78 0.84 -22.90
CA ALA A 275 -25.87 0.61 -23.85
C ALA A 275 -25.98 -0.85 -24.34
N ASN A 276 -24.88 -1.60 -24.33
CA ASN A 276 -24.86 -3.01 -24.72
C ASN A 276 -24.96 -3.96 -23.51
N ILE A 277 -24.44 -3.55 -22.36
CA ILE A 277 -24.44 -4.34 -21.12
C ILE A 277 -25.82 -4.34 -20.47
N GLY A 278 -26.53 -3.20 -20.47
CA GLY A 278 -27.72 -2.98 -19.66
C GLY A 278 -27.39 -2.52 -18.24
N GLU A 279 -28.18 -1.58 -17.71
CA GLU A 279 -28.02 -0.98 -16.38
C GLU A 279 -27.96 -2.02 -15.25
N GLU A 280 -28.86 -2.99 -15.34
CA GLU A 280 -29.08 -4.05 -14.36
C GLU A 280 -27.93 -5.05 -14.28
N ASN A 281 -27.07 -5.10 -15.30
CA ASN A 281 -25.94 -6.04 -15.38
C ASN A 281 -24.61 -5.39 -15.00
N LEU A 282 -24.61 -4.11 -14.60
CA LEU A 282 -23.43 -3.43 -14.09
C LEU A 282 -23.06 -3.96 -12.70
N VAL A 283 -21.76 -4.15 -12.51
CA VAL A 283 -21.21 -4.52 -11.21
C VAL A 283 -21.27 -3.31 -10.29
N VAL A 284 -21.95 -3.46 -9.15
CA VAL A 284 -21.91 -2.50 -8.05
C VAL A 284 -20.66 -2.75 -7.23
N HIS A 285 -19.84 -1.71 -7.02
CA HIS A 285 -18.58 -1.88 -6.33
C HIS A 285 -18.76 -2.04 -4.83
N ASP A 286 -18.30 -3.17 -4.28
CA ASP A 286 -18.25 -3.41 -2.84
C ASP A 286 -16.85 -3.88 -2.41
N PRO A 287 -16.04 -3.01 -1.77
CA PRO A 287 -14.69 -3.37 -1.33
C PRO A 287 -14.71 -4.30 -0.10
N THR A 288 -15.87 -4.50 0.54
CA THR A 288 -16.03 -5.28 1.77
C THR A 288 -16.28 -6.77 1.54
N ILE A 289 -16.40 -7.19 0.28
CA ILE A 289 -16.53 -8.61 -0.09
C ILE A 289 -15.29 -9.38 0.40
N VAL A 290 -15.53 -10.31 1.34
CA VAL A 290 -14.49 -11.10 1.99
C VAL A 290 -13.76 -12.00 1.01
N ASP A 291 -14.45 -12.63 0.06
CA ASP A 291 -13.83 -13.46 -0.97
C ASP A 291 -12.89 -12.61 -1.85
N PRO A 292 -11.59 -12.93 -1.93
CA PRO A 292 -10.64 -12.15 -2.71
C PRO A 292 -10.87 -12.24 -4.22
N ALA A 293 -11.66 -13.18 -4.74
CA ALA A 293 -11.89 -13.37 -6.17
C ALA A 293 -12.41 -12.10 -6.86
N TYR A 294 -13.32 -11.38 -6.22
CA TYR A 294 -13.88 -10.13 -6.76
C TYR A 294 -12.82 -9.04 -6.90
N ALA A 295 -12.09 -8.75 -5.82
CA ALA A 295 -11.01 -7.76 -5.84
C ALA A 295 -9.89 -8.18 -6.81
N PHE A 296 -9.59 -9.48 -6.88
CA PHE A 296 -8.60 -10.01 -7.81
C PHE A 296 -9.04 -9.77 -9.25
N ALA A 297 -10.30 -10.06 -9.60
CA ALA A 297 -10.85 -9.80 -10.92
C ALA A 297 -10.81 -8.31 -11.27
N LEU A 298 -11.16 -7.41 -10.33
CA LEU A 298 -11.00 -5.96 -10.50
C LEU A 298 -9.56 -5.59 -10.86
N SER A 299 -8.57 -6.14 -10.14
CA SER A 299 -7.15 -5.85 -10.42
C SER A 299 -6.70 -6.28 -11.82
N ARG A 300 -7.46 -7.14 -12.51
CA ARG A 300 -7.14 -7.75 -13.80
C ARG A 300 -7.93 -7.18 -14.99
N ILE A 301 -8.81 -6.20 -14.79
CA ILE A 301 -9.60 -5.57 -15.88
C ILE A 301 -8.70 -4.87 -16.92
N GLY A 302 -7.56 -4.35 -16.47
CA GLY A 302 -6.57 -3.69 -17.31
C GLY A 302 -5.37 -4.55 -17.68
N ASP A 303 -4.70 -4.16 -18.75
CA ASP A 303 -3.36 -4.59 -19.10
C ASP A 303 -2.33 -3.51 -18.71
N GLN A 304 -1.06 -3.77 -19.03
CA GLN A 304 0.02 -2.82 -18.76
C GLN A 304 -0.04 -1.55 -19.64
N ASN A 305 -0.87 -1.56 -20.69
CA ASN A 305 -1.09 -0.41 -21.57
C ASN A 305 -2.03 0.64 -20.96
N LEU A 306 -2.51 0.43 -19.73
CA LEU A 306 -3.30 1.40 -18.97
C LEU A 306 -4.62 1.78 -19.68
N ASN A 307 -5.17 0.89 -20.50
CA ASN A 307 -6.45 1.12 -21.18
C ASN A 307 -7.63 1.13 -20.21
N HIS A 308 -7.55 0.33 -19.15
CA HIS A 308 -8.56 0.26 -18.10
C HIS A 308 -7.86 0.18 -16.74
N THR A 309 -7.86 1.28 -16.00
CA THR A 309 -7.08 1.42 -14.77
C THR A 309 -8.01 1.67 -13.59
N PRO A 310 -8.33 0.64 -12.79
CA PRO A 310 -9.06 0.83 -11.54
C PRO A 310 -8.28 1.70 -10.57
N ILE A 311 -8.92 2.74 -10.04
CA ILE A 311 -8.39 3.67 -9.04
C ILE A 311 -9.34 3.77 -7.85
N GLY A 312 -8.81 4.07 -6.66
CA GLY A 312 -9.56 4.05 -5.41
C GLY A 312 -9.27 2.79 -4.59
N ILE A 313 -10.25 2.38 -3.78
CA ILE A 313 -10.14 1.21 -2.88
C ILE A 313 -10.68 0.00 -3.62
N LEU A 314 -9.87 -1.05 -3.78
CA LEU A 314 -10.30 -2.30 -4.43
C LEU A 314 -10.83 -3.31 -3.41
N ARG A 315 -10.26 -3.27 -2.20
CA ARG A 315 -10.55 -4.20 -1.11
C ARG A 315 -10.34 -3.52 0.22
N GLN A 316 -11.25 -3.72 1.15
CA GLN A 316 -11.19 -3.27 2.54
C GLN A 316 -12.06 -4.22 3.38
N VAL A 317 -11.43 -5.23 3.98
CA VAL A 317 -12.10 -6.29 4.75
C VAL A 317 -11.51 -6.43 6.13
N ASP A 318 -12.36 -6.66 7.12
CA ASP A 318 -11.91 -6.88 8.50
C ASP A 318 -11.43 -8.31 8.70
N ARG A 319 -10.26 -8.44 9.33
CA ARG A 319 -9.73 -9.71 9.82
C ARG A 319 -8.80 -9.45 11.01
N PRO A 320 -8.55 -10.46 11.86
CA PRO A 320 -7.68 -10.26 13.01
C PRO A 320 -6.28 -9.82 12.58
N THR A 321 -5.65 -8.95 13.36
CA THR A 321 -4.25 -8.55 13.11
C THR A 321 -3.29 -9.49 13.83
N TYR A 322 -2.15 -9.79 13.21
CA TYR A 322 -1.12 -10.59 13.86
C TYR A 322 -0.57 -9.93 15.12
N ASP A 323 -0.38 -8.62 15.10
CA ASP A 323 0.22 -7.89 16.22
C ASP A 323 -0.69 -7.86 17.46
N ASP A 324 -2.01 -7.75 17.30
CA ASP A 324 -2.95 -7.88 18.42
C ASP A 324 -2.91 -9.30 19.02
N GLN A 325 -2.95 -10.33 18.17
CA GLN A 325 -2.91 -11.71 18.61
C GLN A 325 -1.60 -12.06 19.32
N ALA A 326 -0.46 -11.58 18.78
CA ALA A 326 0.85 -11.79 19.37
C ALA A 326 0.95 -11.14 20.76
N ARG A 327 0.46 -9.90 20.91
CA ARG A 327 0.42 -9.22 22.21
C ARG A 327 -0.48 -9.92 23.21
N ALA A 328 -1.69 -10.32 22.79
CA ALA A 328 -2.62 -11.06 23.65
C ALA A 328 -2.01 -12.38 24.14
N GLN A 329 -1.27 -13.10 23.27
CA GLN A 329 -0.56 -14.32 23.66
C GLN A 329 0.53 -14.04 24.71
N VAL A 330 1.31 -12.97 24.55
CA VAL A 330 2.36 -12.58 25.51
C VAL A 330 1.75 -12.17 26.85
N GLU A 331 0.65 -11.41 26.84
CA GLU A 331 -0.07 -11.01 28.04
C GLU A 331 -0.60 -12.22 28.81
N ALA A 332 -1.29 -13.14 28.11
CA ALA A 332 -1.80 -14.38 28.71
C ALA A 332 -0.67 -15.23 29.33
N ALA A 333 0.47 -15.35 28.62
CA ALA A 333 1.63 -16.09 29.14
C ALA A 333 2.23 -15.45 30.40
N THR A 334 2.29 -14.11 30.44
CA THR A 334 2.82 -13.35 31.57
C THR A 334 1.91 -13.45 32.80
N GLN A 335 0.59 -13.48 32.60
CA GLN A 335 -0.37 -13.69 33.69
C GLN A 335 -0.34 -15.13 34.22
N ALA A 336 -0.08 -16.11 33.36
CA ALA A 336 -0.10 -17.53 33.72
C ALA A 336 1.15 -18.00 34.49
N LYS A 337 2.33 -17.40 34.24
CA LYS A 337 3.60 -17.81 34.85
C LYS A 337 4.47 -16.61 35.17
N ALA A 338 5.07 -16.60 36.36
CA ALA A 338 6.09 -15.63 36.71
C ALA A 338 7.30 -15.76 35.76
N PRO A 339 7.88 -14.63 35.28
CA PRO A 339 9.04 -14.67 34.40
C PRO A 339 10.27 -15.21 35.15
N ASN A 340 10.97 -16.18 34.55
CA ASN A 340 12.24 -16.70 35.07
C ASN A 340 13.23 -16.92 33.92
N LEU A 341 13.93 -15.85 33.54
CA LEU A 341 14.92 -15.88 32.46
C LEU A 341 16.08 -16.83 32.78
N GLN A 342 16.51 -16.89 34.04
CA GLN A 342 17.62 -17.77 34.45
C GLN A 342 17.27 -19.23 34.17
N GLN A 343 16.07 -19.68 34.56
CA GLN A 343 15.58 -21.03 34.30
C GLN A 343 15.46 -21.33 32.80
N LEU A 344 15.09 -20.34 31.98
CA LEU A 344 15.02 -20.50 30.52
C LEU A 344 16.42 -20.68 29.91
N LEU A 345 17.39 -19.87 30.32
CA LEU A 345 18.76 -19.92 29.81
C LEU A 345 19.51 -21.17 30.29
N THR A 346 19.33 -21.58 31.55
CA THR A 346 19.94 -22.81 32.07
C THR A 346 19.20 -24.06 31.63
N GLY A 347 17.98 -23.92 31.10
CA GLY A 347 17.15 -25.01 30.61
C GLY A 347 17.03 -26.19 31.58
N LYS A 348 16.75 -27.36 31.02
CA LYS A 348 16.96 -28.66 31.69
C LYS A 348 18.10 -29.45 31.03
N ASP A 349 18.47 -29.06 29.81
CA ASP A 349 19.44 -29.73 28.94
C ASP A 349 20.67 -28.84 28.79
N THR A 350 21.50 -28.78 29.83
CA THR A 350 22.84 -28.16 29.73
C THR A 350 23.92 -29.23 29.76
N TRP A 351 25.00 -28.99 29.02
CA TRP A 351 26.21 -29.80 29.05
C TRP A 351 27.39 -28.94 29.46
N THR A 352 28.20 -29.46 30.39
CA THR A 352 29.46 -28.85 30.77
C THR A 352 30.53 -29.28 29.76
N VAL A 353 31.13 -28.30 29.08
CA VAL A 353 32.34 -28.56 28.27
C VAL A 353 33.51 -28.64 29.24
N VAL A 354 34.13 -29.82 29.33
CA VAL A 354 35.26 -30.11 30.23
C VAL A 354 36.58 -30.02 29.48
#